data_AF-A0A1W1E9V4-F1
#
_entry.id   AF-A0A1W1E9V4-F1
#
_cell.length_a   1.000
_cell.length_b   1.000
_cell.length_c   1.000
_cell.angle_alpha   90.00
_cell.angle_beta   90.00
_cell.angle_gamma   90.00
#
_symmetry.space_group_name_H-M   'P 1'
#
loop_
_entity.id
_entity.type
_entity.pdbx_description
1 polymer ?
#
loop_
_entity_poly.entity_id
_entity_poly.type
_entity_poly.pdbx_seq_one_letter_code
_entity_poly.pdbx_strand_id
1 'polypeptide(L)'
;MKQKLQKFQERMESDPKLKKVVDSIRPKRTLWGVTGIILFFFVPELITYIWQPELINWAHAHSLTEPLAMQRMLYAQLEKIFSDGVSWVNIGIGVALLVWVWRMK
;
A
#
# COMPACT_ATOMS: atom_id res chain seq x y z
N MET A 1 -15.25 -9.70 -19.34
CA MET A 1 -14.72 -9.89 -17.96
C MET A 1 -15.72 -10.54 -17.00
N LYS A 2 -17.01 -10.16 -16.99
CA LYS A 2 -18.05 -10.79 -16.14
C LYS A 2 -18.10 -12.33 -16.19
N GLN A 3 -18.06 -12.94 -17.39
CA GLN A 3 -18.10 -14.40 -17.54
C GLN A 3 -16.85 -15.12 -16.98
N LYS A 4 -15.68 -14.48 -17.03
CA LYS A 4 -14.45 -15.04 -16.44
C LYS A 4 -14.52 -15.04 -14.92
N LEU A 5 -15.11 -13.99 -14.32
CA LEU A 5 -15.35 -13.89 -12.88
C LEU A 5 -16.36 -14.95 -12.41
N GLN A 6 -17.44 -15.18 -13.17
CA GLN A 6 -18.44 -16.21 -12.85
C GLN A 6 -17.85 -17.62 -12.88
N LYS A 7 -17.09 -17.97 -13.93
CA LYS A 7 -16.39 -19.27 -14.00
C LYS A 7 -15.38 -19.47 -12.87
N PHE A 8 -14.78 -18.38 -12.38
CA PHE A 8 -13.87 -18.45 -11.24
C PHE A 8 -14.63 -18.68 -9.93
N GLN A 9 -15.80 -18.06 -9.76
CA GLN A 9 -16.70 -18.30 -8.64
C GLN A 9 -17.21 -19.74 -8.59
N GLU A 10 -17.67 -20.27 -9.72
CA GLU A 10 -18.11 -21.68 -9.83
C GLU A 10 -16.98 -22.66 -9.49
N ARG A 11 -15.74 -22.39 -9.94
CA ARG A 11 -14.57 -23.21 -9.59
C ARG A 11 -14.20 -23.15 -8.11
N MET A 12 -14.33 -21.98 -7.47
CA MET A 12 -14.10 -21.82 -6.03
C MET A 12 -15.13 -22.58 -5.19
N GLU A 13 -16.38 -22.68 -5.65
CA GLU A 13 -17.43 -23.43 -4.97
C GLU A 13 -17.29 -24.95 -5.18
N SER A 14 -16.84 -25.38 -6.35
CA SER A 14 -16.68 -26.81 -6.68
C SER A 14 -15.44 -27.48 -6.08
N ASP A 15 -14.38 -26.72 -5.78
CA ASP A 15 -13.11 -27.28 -5.32
C ASP A 15 -12.89 -27.04 -3.81
N PRO A 16 -13.02 -28.08 -2.97
CA PRO A 16 -12.83 -27.96 -1.53
C PRO A 16 -11.39 -27.60 -1.12
N LYS A 17 -10.37 -27.85 -1.95
CA LYS A 17 -9.00 -27.39 -1.67
C LYS A 17 -8.87 -25.88 -1.86
N LEU A 18 -9.42 -25.34 -2.94
CA LEU A 18 -9.45 -23.90 -3.18
C LEU A 18 -10.25 -23.17 -2.10
N LYS A 19 -11.39 -23.73 -1.69
CA LYS A 19 -12.19 -23.17 -0.59
C LYS A 19 -11.40 -23.08 0.71
N LYS A 20 -10.67 -24.14 1.10
CA LYS A 20 -9.83 -24.14 2.31
C LYS A 20 -8.67 -23.14 2.25
N VAL A 21 -8.04 -22.97 1.08
CA VAL A 21 -6.95 -21.99 0.89
C VAL A 21 -7.48 -20.56 0.92
N VAL A 22 -8.63 -20.30 0.29
CA VAL A 22 -9.28 -19.00 0.37
C VAL A 22 -9.68 -18.70 1.81
N ASP A 23 -10.22 -19.70 2.54
CA ASP A 23 -10.59 -19.62 3.96
C ASP A 23 -9.40 -19.32 4.88
N SER A 24 -8.23 -19.91 4.62
CA SER A 24 -7.02 -19.69 5.43
C SER A 24 -6.37 -18.34 5.17
N ILE A 25 -6.51 -17.78 3.96
CA ILE A 25 -6.00 -16.45 3.58
C ILE A 25 -7.00 -15.35 3.93
N ARG A 26 -8.23 -15.67 4.37
CA ARG A 26 -9.23 -14.65 4.68
C ARG A 26 -8.73 -13.72 5.78
N PRO A 27 -8.71 -12.40 5.53
CA PRO A 27 -8.38 -11.45 6.57
C PRO A 27 -9.49 -11.50 7.64
N LYS A 28 -9.10 -11.78 8.89
CA LYS A 28 -10.01 -11.61 10.03
C LYS A 28 -10.25 -10.11 10.20
N ARG A 29 -11.50 -9.69 10.32
CA ARG A 29 -11.86 -8.30 10.63
C ARG A 29 -11.46 -7.95 12.06
N THR A 30 -10.18 -7.68 12.26
CA THR A 30 -9.68 -7.13 13.52
C THR A 30 -9.55 -5.62 13.37
N LEU A 31 -9.86 -4.88 14.43
CA LEU A 31 -9.63 -3.43 14.48
C LEU A 31 -8.16 -3.11 14.16
N TRP A 32 -7.23 -3.96 14.60
CA TRP A 32 -5.81 -3.90 14.29
C TRP A 32 -5.50 -4.04 12.79
N GLY A 33 -6.20 -4.92 12.07
CA GLY A 33 -6.01 -5.10 10.63
C GLY A 33 -6.43 -3.86 9.83
N VAL A 34 -7.58 -3.27 10.17
CA VAL A 34 -8.07 -2.03 9.53
C VAL A 34 -7.14 -0.86 9.87
N THR A 35 -6.77 -0.72 11.13
CA THR A 35 -5.88 0.35 11.59
C THR A 35 -4.50 0.23 10.94
N GLY A 36 -3.97 -0.99 10.81
CA GLY A 36 -2.71 -1.24 10.11
C GLY A 36 -2.77 -0.76 8.66
N ILE A 37 -3.83 -1.10 7.92
CA ILE A 37 -3.99 -0.63 6.54
C ILE A 37 -4.00 0.91 6.47
N ILE A 38 -4.71 1.57 7.38
CA ILE A 38 -4.76 3.04 7.44
C ILE A 38 -3.37 3.63 7.73
N LEU A 39 -2.69 3.12 8.76
CA LEU A 39 -1.38 3.62 9.19
C LEU A 39 -0.26 3.39 8.15
N PHE A 40 -0.30 2.32 7.37
CA PHE A 40 0.75 2.02 6.40
C PHE A 40 0.51 2.64 5.03
N PHE A 41 -0.75 2.73 4.57
CA PHE A 41 -1.05 3.15 3.19
C PHE A 41 -1.54 4.59 3.08
N PHE A 42 -2.09 5.17 4.15
CA PHE A 42 -2.71 6.50 4.07
C PHE A 42 -1.98 7.54 4.91
N VAL A 43 -1.48 7.17 6.09
CA VAL A 43 -0.76 8.13 6.94
C VAL A 43 0.52 8.66 6.30
N PRO A 44 1.42 7.83 5.72
CA PRO A 44 2.62 8.33 5.06
C PRO A 44 2.27 9.27 3.91
N GLU A 45 1.24 8.94 3.12
CA GLU A 45 0.74 9.76 2.01
C GLU A 45 0.19 11.11 2.49
N LEU A 46 -0.50 11.13 3.63
CA LEU A 46 -0.99 12.37 4.23
C LEU A 46 0.16 13.26 4.69
N ILE A 47 1.20 12.66 5.30
CA ILE A 47 2.38 13.38 5.74
C ILE A 47 3.14 13.95 4.53
N THR A 48 3.37 13.15 3.49
CA THR A 48 4.02 13.65 2.26
C THR A 48 3.20 14.72 1.57
N TYR A 49 1.87 14.67 1.61
CA TYR A 49 1.02 15.72 1.04
C TYR A 49 1.11 17.04 1.80
N ILE A 50 1.11 17.01 3.13
CA ILE A 50 1.10 18.23 3.96
C ILE A 50 2.48 18.90 4.01
N TRP A 51 3.55 18.11 4.18
CA TRP A 51 4.93 18.59 4.35
C TRP A 51 5.81 18.34 3.12
N GLN A 52 5.19 18.26 1.93
CA GLN A 52 5.89 17.96 0.69
C GLN A 52 7.12 18.86 0.45
N PRO A 53 7.01 20.21 0.49
CA PRO A 53 8.14 21.07 0.17
C PRO A 53 9.26 20.96 1.21
N GLU A 54 8.93 20.81 2.49
CA GLU A 54 9.92 20.61 3.55
C GLU A 54 10.67 19.28 3.38
N LEU A 55 9.95 18.20 3.04
CA LEU A 55 10.54 16.88 2.84
C LEU A 55 11.46 16.84 1.61
N ILE A 56 11.07 17.50 0.51
CA ILE A 56 11.92 17.62 -0.69
C ILE A 56 13.20 18.38 -0.35
N ASN A 57 13.09 19.55 0.29
CA ASN A 57 14.25 20.36 0.65
C ASN A 57 15.17 19.63 1.64
N TRP A 58 14.58 18.95 2.63
CA TRP A 58 15.32 18.17 3.60
C TRP A 58 16.07 17.00 2.93
N ALA A 59 15.40 16.24 2.06
CA ALA A 59 16.02 15.15 1.32
C ALA A 59 17.12 15.65 0.37
N HIS A 60 16.90 16.78 -0.31
CA HIS A 60 17.90 17.39 -1.18
C HIS A 60 19.16 17.81 -0.42
N ALA A 61 19.01 18.44 0.75
CA ALA A 61 20.15 18.81 1.57
C ALA A 61 21.00 17.58 1.96
N HIS A 62 20.34 16.51 2.42
CA HIS A 62 21.03 15.28 2.85
C HIS A 62 21.60 14.48 1.67
N SER A 63 21.01 14.58 0.48
CA SER A 63 21.57 13.95 -0.72
C SER A 63 22.93 14.53 -1.12
N LEU A 64 23.23 15.77 -0.71
CA LEU A 64 24.51 16.44 -0.97
C LEU A 64 25.50 16.32 0.19
N THR A 65 25.03 16.35 1.44
CA THR A 65 25.89 16.51 2.62
C THR A 65 26.32 15.21 3.28
N GLU A 66 25.61 14.11 3.09
CA GLU A 66 25.89 12.86 3.81
C GLU A 66 27.28 12.29 3.49
N PRO A 67 28.00 11.69 4.43
CA PRO A 67 29.38 11.25 4.19
C PRO A 67 29.45 10.00 3.30
N LEU A 68 28.42 9.15 3.34
CA LEU A 68 28.38 7.89 2.60
C LEU A 68 27.64 8.05 1.28
N ALA A 69 28.25 7.59 0.19
CA ALA A 69 27.64 7.62 -1.14
C ALA A 69 26.28 6.89 -1.20
N MET A 70 26.15 5.78 -0.46
CA MET A 70 24.89 5.05 -0.37
C MET A 70 23.78 5.89 0.29
N GLN A 71 24.10 6.64 1.34
CA GLN A 71 23.12 7.52 2.00
C GLN A 71 22.69 8.64 1.06
N ARG A 72 23.64 9.30 0.38
CA ARG A 72 23.34 10.31 -0.64
C ARG A 72 22.38 9.79 -1.70
N MET A 73 22.63 8.58 -2.20
CA MET A 73 21.77 7.92 -3.18
C MET A 73 20.36 7.67 -2.63
N LEU A 74 20.23 7.22 -1.39
CA LEU A 74 18.92 6.99 -0.75
C LEU A 74 18.15 8.30 -0.59
N TYR A 75 18.81 9.39 -0.17
CA TYR A 75 18.17 10.69 -0.05
C TYR A 75 17.79 11.30 -1.40
N ALA A 76 18.60 11.13 -2.44
CA ALA A 76 18.23 11.54 -3.80
C ALA A 76 16.99 10.78 -4.31
N GLN A 77 16.85 9.49 -3.95
CA GLN A 77 15.64 8.73 -4.25
C GLN A 77 14.43 9.24 -3.46
N LEU A 78 14.60 9.55 -2.17
CA LEU A 78 13.54 10.12 -1.34
C LEU A 78 13.07 11.47 -1.88
N GLU A 79 13.99 12.35 -2.25
CA GLU A 79 13.69 13.64 -2.88
C GLU A 79 12.80 13.45 -4.11
N LYS A 80 13.17 12.50 -4.99
CA LYS A 80 12.37 12.18 -6.18
C LYS A 80 10.98 11.66 -5.81
N ILE A 81 10.89 10.72 -4.86
CA ILE A 81 9.61 10.16 -4.39
C ILE A 81 8.70 11.26 -3.85
N PHE A 82 9.25 12.17 -3.05
CA PHE A 82 8.48 13.30 -2.50
C PHE A 82 8.11 14.32 -3.57
N SER A 83 8.94 14.50 -4.59
CA SER A 83 8.67 15.39 -5.74
C SER A 83 7.51 14.89 -6.59
N ASP A 84 7.42 13.57 -6.79
CA ASP A 84 6.31 12.92 -7.50
C ASP A 84 4.99 13.02 -6.70
N GLY A 85 5.08 13.27 -5.38
CA GLY A 85 3.95 13.56 -4.51
C GLY A 85 3.23 12.31 -4.02
N VAL A 86 1.90 12.38 -3.95
CA VAL A 86 1.07 11.31 -3.39
C VAL A 86 1.05 10.08 -4.30
N SER A 87 1.32 8.91 -3.73
CA SER A 87 1.28 7.64 -4.45
C SER A 87 -0.15 7.10 -4.58
N TRP A 88 -0.75 7.36 -5.74
CA TRP A 88 -2.07 6.83 -6.11
C TRP A 88 -2.12 5.29 -6.11
N VAL A 89 -0.99 4.63 -6.40
CA VAL A 89 -0.88 3.17 -6.32
C VAL A 89 -1.02 2.71 -4.86
N ASN A 90 -0.34 3.38 -3.93
CA ASN A 90 -0.39 3.03 -2.51
C ASN A 90 -1.80 3.24 -1.94
N ILE A 91 -2.44 4.37 -2.27
CA ILE A 91 -3.84 4.64 -1.93
C ILE A 91 -4.76 3.57 -2.52
N GLY A 92 -4.59 3.22 -3.80
CA GLY A 92 -5.41 2.21 -4.46
C GLY A 92 -5.31 0.84 -3.80
N ILE A 93 -4.10 0.41 -3.42
CA ILE A 93 -3.88 -0.84 -2.67
C ILE A 93 -4.55 -0.75 -1.30
N GLY A 94 -4.36 0.34 -0.57
CA GLY A 94 -4.97 0.57 0.74
C GLY A 94 -6.50 0.46 0.68
N VAL A 95 -7.14 1.12 -0.30
CA VAL A 95 -8.59 1.03 -0.52
C VAL A 95 -9.01 -0.39 -0.88
N ALA A 96 -8.27 -1.08 -1.77
CA ALA A 96 -8.58 -2.45 -2.15
C ALA A 96 -8.52 -3.42 -0.95
N LEU A 97 -7.54 -3.26 -0.06
CA LEU A 97 -7.41 -4.02 1.17
C LEU A 97 -8.56 -3.72 2.15
N LEU A 98 -8.93 -2.45 2.32
CA LEU A 98 -10.08 -2.08 3.15
C LEU A 98 -11.40 -2.68 2.61
N VAL A 99 -11.62 -2.60 1.29
CA VAL A 99 -12.77 -3.22 0.63
C VAL A 99 -12.73 -4.73 0.81
N TRP A 100 -11.57 -5.37 0.72
CA TRP A 100 -11.44 -6.81 0.91
C TRP A 100 -11.82 -7.21 2.34
N VAL A 101 -11.32 -6.50 3.35
CA VAL A 101 -11.70 -6.70 4.76
C VAL A 101 -13.20 -6.45 4.96
N TRP A 102 -13.79 -5.43 4.32
CA TRP A 102 -15.20 -5.06 4.47
C TRP A 102 -16.17 -5.98 3.72
N ARG A 103 -15.79 -6.54 2.57
CA ARG A 103 -16.67 -7.36 1.74
C ARG A 103 -16.82 -8.80 2.23
N MET A 104 -15.86 -9.27 3.04
CA MET A 104 -15.87 -10.61 3.62
C MET A 104 -16.74 -10.59 4.88
N LYS A 105 -18.07 -10.64 4.72
CA LYS A 105 -19.08 -10.77 5.79
C LYS A 105 -19.49 -12.23 5.90
#